data_AF-A0AAE0UNS5-F1
#
_entry.id   AF-A0AAE0UNS5-F1
#
_cell.length_a   1.000
_cell.length_b   1.000
_cell.length_c   1.000
_cell.angle_alpha   90.00
_cell.angle_beta   90.00
_cell.angle_gamma   90.00
#
_symmetry.space_group_name_H-M   'P 1'
#
loop_
_entity.id
_entity.type
_entity.pdbx_description
1 polymer ?
#
loop_
_entity_poly.entity_id
_entity_poly.type
_entity_poly.pdbx_seq_one_letter_code
_entity_poly.pdbx_strand_id
1 'polypeptide(L)'
;MCRPAVVCVVLAAWACVCPTPASCGVYFNYRPVIGVLAQENLEGDHHAKGSSYIAASYVKYLESAGARVVPIRINETEEDYSKLFYSINGLLLPGGDVDIQKSQFSRVAKIFYELAIKANDASDYFPIWGTCQGFQQLTVLTSNKNLLTLTNTKAVALPLVFAPGAQNSRLFKSFPKDLLQSLSSENITSNFHSWSMSVQNFTRNTKLKRFYKVLTTNTDGRKEFISTMEAYRYPFYAVQWHPEKSPFEWVDKPGMIHSISAVRASFYTASFFVSEAMKSQHRFPTPSDEEKALIYNYIPVFKGMDSIFIQNYYFD
;
A
#
# COMPACT_ATOMS: atom_id res chain seq x y z
N MET A 1 23.48 -90.97 -15.42
CA MET A 1 23.65 -89.59 -14.93
C MET A 1 24.09 -88.72 -16.09
N CYS A 2 23.24 -87.83 -16.60
CA CYS A 2 23.62 -86.68 -17.44
C CYS A 2 22.50 -85.64 -17.35
N ARG A 3 22.83 -84.43 -16.89
CA ARG A 3 21.92 -83.28 -16.73
C ARG A 3 21.76 -82.54 -18.06
N PRO A 4 20.60 -81.96 -18.39
CA PRO A 4 20.51 -80.94 -19.42
C PRO A 4 20.68 -79.54 -18.81
N ALA A 5 21.36 -78.68 -19.57
CA ALA A 5 21.63 -77.29 -19.25
C ALA A 5 20.39 -76.41 -19.48
N VAL A 6 20.16 -75.44 -18.59
CA VAL A 6 19.14 -74.39 -18.75
C VAL A 6 19.85 -73.11 -19.15
N VAL A 7 19.44 -72.54 -20.28
CA VAL A 7 19.91 -71.24 -20.79
C VAL A 7 19.02 -70.15 -20.17
N CYS A 8 19.61 -69.25 -19.38
CA CYS A 8 18.94 -68.04 -18.89
C CYS A 8 19.19 -66.88 -19.86
N VAL A 9 18.12 -66.33 -20.43
CA VAL A 9 18.13 -65.07 -21.17
C VAL A 9 17.86 -63.93 -20.18
N VAL A 10 18.78 -62.98 -20.06
CA VAL A 10 18.62 -61.77 -19.25
C VAL A 10 18.11 -60.65 -20.17
N LEU A 11 16.89 -60.16 -19.95
CA LEU A 11 16.36 -58.96 -20.58
C LEU A 11 16.66 -57.76 -19.69
N ALA A 12 17.49 -56.83 -20.17
CA ALA A 12 17.76 -55.56 -19.52
C ALA A 12 16.68 -54.54 -19.90
N ALA A 13 15.87 -54.11 -18.91
CA ALA A 13 14.92 -53.01 -19.09
C ALA A 13 15.61 -51.67 -18.77
N TRP A 14 15.70 -50.79 -19.76
CA TRP A 14 16.10 -49.39 -19.58
C TRP A 14 14.90 -48.59 -19.05
N ALA A 15 14.98 -48.13 -17.80
CA ALA A 15 14.03 -47.18 -17.24
C ALA A 15 14.44 -45.75 -17.63
N CYS A 16 13.71 -45.13 -18.54
CA CYS A 16 13.78 -43.68 -18.78
C CYS A 16 13.26 -42.94 -17.54
N VAL A 17 14.16 -42.33 -16.77
CA VAL A 17 13.82 -41.40 -15.71
C VAL A 17 13.40 -40.09 -16.35
N CYS A 18 12.09 -39.84 -16.48
CA CYS A 18 11.58 -38.51 -16.79
C CYS A 18 11.86 -37.58 -15.59
N PRO A 19 12.50 -36.41 -15.79
CA PRO A 19 12.67 -35.45 -14.71
C PRO A 19 11.30 -34.91 -14.30
N THR A 20 10.96 -35.07 -13.02
CA THR A 20 9.79 -34.42 -12.41
C THR A 20 9.97 -32.90 -12.51
N PRO A 21 8.96 -32.13 -12.96
CA PRO A 21 9.07 -30.68 -13.00
C PRO A 21 9.30 -30.16 -11.59
N ALA A 22 10.37 -29.39 -11.41
CA ALA A 22 10.63 -28.69 -10.17
C ALA A 22 9.41 -27.81 -9.86
N SER A 23 8.79 -28.05 -8.70
CA SER A 23 7.82 -27.13 -8.13
C SER A 23 8.51 -25.77 -8.00
N CYS A 24 8.15 -24.80 -8.86
CA CYS A 24 8.47 -23.40 -8.64
C CYS A 24 7.71 -22.95 -7.38
N GLY A 25 8.30 -23.19 -6.21
CA GLY A 25 7.79 -22.69 -4.94
C GLY A 25 7.77 -21.17 -4.98
N VAL A 26 6.63 -20.57 -4.59
CA VAL A 26 6.58 -19.13 -4.34
C VAL A 26 7.43 -18.85 -3.10
N TYR A 27 8.59 -18.23 -3.28
CA TYR A 27 9.47 -17.86 -2.18
C TYR A 27 9.02 -16.52 -1.60
N PHE A 28 8.64 -16.50 -0.33
CA PHE A 28 8.23 -15.27 0.36
C PHE A 28 9.40 -14.66 1.14
N ASN A 29 9.56 -13.35 1.03
CA ASN A 29 10.44 -12.58 1.91
C ASN A 29 9.71 -12.26 3.22
N TYR A 30 9.99 -13.03 4.27
CA TYR A 30 9.38 -12.84 5.61
C TYR A 30 9.96 -11.68 6.43
N ARG A 31 10.86 -10.87 5.85
CA ARG A 31 11.41 -9.67 6.49
C ARG A 31 11.20 -8.42 5.63
N PRO A 32 9.97 -8.16 5.13
CA PRO A 32 9.74 -7.11 4.16
C PRO A 32 10.08 -5.73 4.74
N VAL A 33 10.70 -4.89 3.90
CA VAL A 33 10.97 -3.48 4.17
C VAL A 33 10.12 -2.66 3.23
N ILE A 34 9.25 -1.80 3.75
CA ILE A 34 8.34 -0.97 2.96
C ILE A 34 8.76 0.48 3.08
N GLY A 35 8.88 1.15 1.94
CA GLY A 35 9.15 2.58 1.91
C GLY A 35 7.89 3.39 2.18
N VAL A 36 7.98 4.42 3.01
CA VAL A 36 6.91 5.42 3.21
C VAL A 36 7.40 6.74 2.68
N LEU A 37 6.68 7.32 1.71
CA LEU A 37 7.07 8.58 1.10
C LEU A 37 6.83 9.77 2.04
N ALA A 38 7.88 10.49 2.37
CA ALA A 38 7.80 11.77 3.04
C ALA A 38 7.13 12.83 2.15
N GLN A 39 6.64 13.90 2.74
CA GLN A 39 6.04 15.02 2.04
C GLN A 39 6.49 16.33 2.68
N GLU A 40 6.36 17.44 1.96
CA GLU A 40 6.66 18.77 2.49
C GLU A 40 5.97 19.03 3.84
N ASN A 41 6.66 19.77 4.72
CA ASN A 41 6.11 20.11 6.03
C ASN A 41 4.76 20.82 5.92
N LEU A 42 3.87 20.54 6.88
CA LEU A 42 2.59 21.21 7.00
C LEU A 42 2.78 22.72 7.18
N GLU A 43 1.97 23.52 6.48
CA GLU A 43 1.98 24.97 6.64
C GLU A 43 1.68 25.34 8.10
N GLY A 44 2.49 26.24 8.68
CA GLY A 44 2.34 26.68 10.08
C GLY A 44 2.85 25.68 11.13
N ASP A 45 3.54 24.61 10.73
CA ASP A 45 4.11 23.66 11.68
C ASP A 45 5.34 24.22 12.42
N HIS A 46 5.12 24.77 13.62
CA HIS A 46 6.20 25.29 14.48
C HIS A 46 7.17 24.22 15.03
N HIS A 47 6.86 22.94 14.89
CA HIS A 47 7.74 21.84 15.31
C HIS A 47 8.57 21.28 14.16
N ALA A 48 8.34 21.76 12.93
CA ALA A 48 8.99 21.26 11.74
C ALA A 48 10.51 21.32 11.85
N LYS A 49 11.15 20.22 11.47
CA LYS A 49 12.60 20.12 11.28
C LYS A 49 12.85 19.70 9.84
N GLY A 50 13.88 20.26 9.22
CA GLY A 50 14.17 20.01 7.80
C GLY A 50 13.05 20.41 6.86
N SER A 51 12.95 19.70 5.74
CA SER A 51 12.08 20.07 4.61
C SER A 51 10.80 19.23 4.52
N SER A 52 10.77 18.07 5.18
CA SER A 52 9.70 17.08 4.99
C SER A 52 9.39 16.29 6.25
N TYR A 53 8.23 15.63 6.24
CA TYR A 53 7.77 14.81 7.35
C TYR A 53 7.07 13.52 6.89
N ILE A 54 6.98 12.58 7.82
CA ILE A 54 6.09 11.41 7.78
C ILE A 54 5.32 11.35 9.10
N ALA A 55 3.99 11.28 9.05
CA ALA A 55 3.20 11.03 10.24
C ALA A 55 3.48 9.63 10.79
N ALA A 56 3.74 9.52 12.09
CA ALA A 56 4.18 8.29 12.72
C ALA A 56 3.13 7.17 12.66
N SER A 57 1.85 7.50 12.49
CA SER A 57 0.78 6.51 12.31
C SER A 57 1.00 5.61 11.10
N TYR A 58 1.55 6.10 9.98
CA TYR A 58 1.86 5.25 8.83
C TYR A 58 2.98 4.25 9.11
N VAL A 59 3.97 4.64 9.92
CA VAL A 59 5.04 3.75 10.36
C VAL A 59 4.46 2.65 11.26
N LYS A 60 3.74 3.04 12.31
CA LYS A 60 3.09 2.11 13.26
C LYS A 60 2.12 1.16 12.56
N TYR A 61 1.39 1.65 11.56
CA TYR A 61 0.48 0.86 10.73
C TYR A 61 1.18 -0.30 10.03
N LEU A 62 2.29 -0.04 9.35
CA LEU A 62 3.04 -1.10 8.67
C LEU A 62 3.74 -2.05 9.66
N GLU A 63 4.33 -1.51 10.72
CA GLU A 63 5.02 -2.32 11.74
C GLU A 63 4.06 -3.24 12.50
N SER A 64 2.83 -2.80 12.75
CA SER A 64 1.80 -3.63 13.41
C SER A 64 1.47 -4.92 12.63
N ALA A 65 1.75 -4.93 11.32
CA ALA A 65 1.55 -6.06 10.43
C ALA A 65 2.85 -6.84 10.12
N GLY A 66 3.97 -6.50 10.76
CA GLY A 66 5.23 -7.25 10.64
C GLY A 66 6.16 -6.80 9.50
N ALA A 67 6.01 -5.57 9.00
CA ALA A 67 7.01 -4.96 8.11
C ALA A 67 7.96 -4.04 8.87
N ARG A 68 9.14 -3.80 8.30
CA ARG A 68 10.02 -2.69 8.71
C ARG A 68 9.85 -1.53 7.74
N VAL A 69 10.16 -0.33 8.18
CA VAL A 69 9.91 0.89 7.39
C VAL A 69 11.21 1.62 7.06
N VAL A 70 11.29 2.12 5.82
CA VAL A 70 12.31 3.08 5.38
C VAL A 70 11.59 4.39 5.01
N PRO A 71 12.01 5.55 5.56
CA PRO A 71 11.52 6.83 5.07
C PRO A 71 12.10 7.12 3.69
N ILE A 72 11.26 7.40 2.69
CA ILE A 72 11.70 7.88 1.39
C ILE A 72 11.65 9.41 1.43
N ARG A 73 12.82 10.05 1.40
CA ARG A 73 12.94 11.52 1.42
C ARG A 73 12.49 12.10 0.08
N ILE A 74 12.26 13.42 0.03
CA ILE A 74 11.72 14.10 -1.16
C ILE A 74 12.76 14.83 -2.02
N ASN A 75 14.00 14.96 -1.52
CA ASN A 75 15.05 15.77 -2.14
C ASN A 75 16.25 14.95 -2.68
N GLU A 76 16.10 13.63 -2.83
CA GLU A 76 17.15 12.76 -3.38
C GLU A 76 17.15 12.75 -4.92
N THR A 77 18.22 12.20 -5.49
CA THR A 77 18.40 12.06 -6.94
C THR A 77 17.60 10.88 -7.50
N GLU A 78 17.34 10.89 -8.81
CA GLU A 78 16.66 9.74 -9.46
C GLU A 78 17.47 8.44 -9.35
N GLU A 79 18.80 8.54 -9.34
CA GLU A 79 19.68 7.38 -9.15
C GLU A 79 19.53 6.78 -7.74
N ASP A 80 19.47 7.63 -6.72
CA ASP A 80 19.26 7.20 -5.34
C ASP A 80 17.89 6.57 -5.15
N TYR A 81 16.84 7.15 -5.73
CA TYR A 81 15.50 6.54 -5.72
C TYR A 81 15.46 5.19 -6.43
N SER A 82 16.17 5.04 -7.55
CA SER A 82 16.28 3.77 -8.26
C SER A 82 16.97 2.71 -7.39
N LYS A 83 18.10 3.05 -6.75
CA LYS A 83 18.80 2.15 -5.81
C LYS A 83 17.90 1.74 -4.64
N LEU A 84 17.18 2.71 -4.06
CA LEU A 84 16.27 2.46 -2.95
C LEU A 84 15.09 1.59 -3.37
N PHE A 85 14.50 1.82 -4.55
CA PHE A 85 13.40 1.03 -5.11
C PHE A 85 13.75 -0.46 -5.17
N TYR A 86 14.94 -0.81 -5.69
CA TYR A 86 15.40 -2.20 -5.76
C TYR A 86 15.85 -2.79 -4.41
N SER A 87 15.92 -1.97 -3.36
CA SER A 87 16.28 -2.40 -2.00
C SER A 87 15.05 -2.68 -1.12
N ILE A 88 13.91 -2.02 -1.39
CA ILE A 88 12.67 -2.16 -0.62
C ILE A 88 11.64 -3.05 -1.33
N ASN A 89 10.67 -3.56 -0.58
CA ASN A 89 9.71 -4.57 -1.03
C ASN A 89 8.32 -4.01 -1.37
N GLY A 90 8.11 -2.70 -1.24
CA GLY A 90 6.85 -2.04 -1.56
C GLY A 90 6.89 -0.55 -1.19
N LEU A 91 5.88 0.19 -1.66
CA LEU A 91 5.75 1.63 -1.41
C LEU A 91 4.38 1.97 -0.81
N LEU A 92 4.38 2.74 0.27
CA LEU A 92 3.21 3.43 0.78
C LEU A 92 3.30 4.94 0.47
N LEU A 93 2.29 5.43 -0.25
CA LEU A 93 2.00 6.84 -0.46
C LEU A 93 1.00 7.30 0.62
N PRO A 94 1.44 8.05 1.65
CA PRO A 94 0.55 8.49 2.72
C PRO A 94 -0.45 9.55 2.25
N GLY A 95 -1.41 9.85 3.12
CA GLY A 95 -2.24 11.04 3.00
C GLY A 95 -1.46 12.32 3.34
N GLY A 96 -2.03 13.46 3.00
CA GLY A 96 -1.35 14.75 3.07
C GLY A 96 -2.18 15.87 2.46
N ASP A 97 -1.57 17.04 2.29
CA ASP A 97 -2.23 18.21 1.68
C ASP A 97 -1.29 19.02 0.75
N VAL A 98 -0.28 18.36 0.16
CA VAL A 98 0.65 19.02 -0.77
C VAL A 98 0.06 19.14 -2.18
N ASP A 99 0.63 19.96 -3.07
CA ASP A 99 0.12 20.09 -4.44
C ASP A 99 0.23 18.75 -5.21
N ILE A 100 -0.88 18.22 -5.74
CA ILE A 100 -0.95 16.89 -6.37
C ILE A 100 -0.22 16.76 -7.73
N GLN A 101 0.34 17.85 -8.25
CA GLN A 101 1.05 17.87 -9.53
C GLN A 101 2.45 18.47 -9.43
N LYS A 102 2.67 19.42 -8.51
CA LYS A 102 3.89 20.24 -8.44
C LYS A 102 4.77 19.97 -7.23
N SER A 103 4.27 19.25 -6.22
CA SER A 103 5.05 18.91 -5.03
C SER A 103 6.22 17.96 -5.36
N GLN A 104 7.24 17.99 -4.51
CA GLN A 104 8.28 16.98 -4.51
C GLN A 104 7.70 15.59 -4.20
N PHE A 105 6.69 15.50 -3.31
CA PHE A 105 5.92 14.28 -3.12
C PHE A 105 5.40 13.72 -4.45
N SER A 106 4.77 14.56 -5.28
CA SER A 106 4.24 14.14 -6.59
C SER A 106 5.34 13.69 -7.56
N ARG A 107 6.49 14.39 -7.55
CA ARG A 107 7.66 14.04 -8.36
C ARG A 107 8.18 12.65 -7.98
N VAL A 108 8.41 12.41 -6.69
CA VAL A 108 8.98 11.14 -6.21
C VAL A 108 7.97 10.00 -6.35
N ALA A 109 6.69 10.24 -6.05
CA ALA A 109 5.63 9.26 -6.29
C ALA A 109 5.58 8.83 -7.76
N LYS A 110 5.78 9.76 -8.71
CA LYS A 110 5.85 9.43 -10.14
C LYS A 110 7.04 8.52 -10.47
N ILE A 111 8.23 8.82 -9.94
CA ILE A 111 9.44 8.00 -10.16
C ILE A 111 9.19 6.56 -9.71
N PHE A 112 8.74 6.36 -8.47
CA PHE A 112 8.47 5.02 -7.95
C PHE A 112 7.32 4.32 -8.68
N TYR A 113 6.26 5.05 -9.06
CA TYR A 113 5.16 4.48 -9.84
C TYR A 113 5.64 3.95 -11.19
N GLU A 114 6.48 4.70 -11.91
CA GLU A 114 7.04 4.27 -13.19
C GLU A 114 8.00 3.08 -13.03
N LEU A 115 8.83 3.08 -11.99
CA LEU A 115 9.68 1.92 -11.64
C LEU A 115 8.85 0.69 -11.31
N ALA A 116 7.78 0.83 -10.52
CA ALA A 116 6.90 -0.27 -10.18
C ALA A 116 6.15 -0.82 -11.40
N ILE A 117 5.68 0.02 -12.33
CA ILE A 117 5.10 -0.45 -13.60
C ILE A 117 6.12 -1.29 -14.37
N LYS A 118 7.34 -0.77 -14.56
CA LYS A 118 8.42 -1.46 -15.30
C LYS A 118 8.79 -2.79 -14.64
N ALA A 119 8.95 -2.81 -13.33
CA ALA A 119 9.26 -4.01 -12.56
C ALA A 119 8.16 -5.07 -12.72
N ASN A 120 6.90 -4.71 -12.48
CA ASN A 120 5.79 -5.65 -12.59
C ASN A 120 5.57 -6.13 -14.04
N ASP A 121 5.82 -5.29 -15.06
CA ASP A 121 5.83 -5.71 -16.47
C ASP A 121 6.93 -6.74 -16.77
N ALA A 122 8.07 -6.64 -16.08
CA ALA A 122 9.17 -7.60 -16.10
C ALA A 122 8.99 -8.79 -15.14
N SER A 123 7.80 -8.99 -14.57
CA SER A 123 7.50 -10.01 -13.55
C SER A 123 8.30 -9.88 -12.24
N ASP A 124 8.83 -8.69 -11.98
CA ASP A 124 9.44 -8.30 -10.71
C ASP A 124 8.37 -7.62 -9.83
N TYR A 125 7.86 -8.37 -8.87
CA TYR A 125 6.65 -8.00 -8.14
C TYR A 125 6.92 -6.86 -7.15
N PHE A 126 6.25 -5.73 -7.33
CA PHE A 126 6.39 -4.56 -6.45
C PHE A 126 5.04 -3.90 -6.17
N PRO A 127 4.49 -4.00 -4.95
CA PRO A 127 3.20 -3.42 -4.60
C PRO A 127 3.27 -1.94 -4.20
N ILE A 128 2.20 -1.20 -4.53
CA ILE A 128 2.00 0.20 -4.09
C ILE A 128 0.69 0.30 -3.32
N TRP A 129 0.73 1.00 -2.19
CA TRP A 129 -0.44 1.40 -1.41
C TRP A 129 -0.59 2.92 -1.39
N GLY A 130 -1.77 3.43 -1.73
CA GLY A 130 -2.10 4.85 -1.62
C GLY A 130 -3.19 5.11 -0.58
N THR A 131 -2.91 5.95 0.41
CA THR A 131 -3.90 6.42 1.40
C THR A 131 -4.25 7.88 1.15
N CYS A 132 -5.53 8.22 1.06
CA CYS A 132 -6.03 9.60 0.93
C CYS A 132 -5.35 10.39 -0.21
N GLN A 133 -4.39 11.28 0.08
CA GLN A 133 -3.58 11.94 -0.96
C GLN A 133 -2.82 10.94 -1.83
N GLY A 134 -2.29 9.85 -1.28
CA GLY A 134 -1.70 8.76 -2.05
C GLY A 134 -2.70 8.08 -3.00
N PHE A 135 -3.96 7.92 -2.59
CA PHE A 135 -5.04 7.47 -3.49
C PHE A 135 -5.23 8.46 -4.64
N GLN A 136 -5.32 9.75 -4.32
CA GLN A 136 -5.50 10.80 -5.31
C GLN A 136 -4.31 10.83 -6.29
N GLN A 137 -3.09 10.69 -5.78
CA GLN A 137 -1.86 10.67 -6.56
C GLN A 137 -1.88 9.54 -7.58
N LEU A 138 -2.27 8.33 -7.17
CA LEU A 138 -2.39 7.17 -8.07
C LEU A 138 -3.40 7.44 -9.21
N THR A 139 -4.52 8.13 -8.93
CA THR A 139 -5.47 8.50 -9.98
C THR A 139 -4.89 9.52 -10.97
N VAL A 140 -4.11 10.48 -10.49
CA VAL A 140 -3.43 11.48 -11.33
C VAL A 140 -2.37 10.83 -12.20
N LEU A 141 -1.50 9.99 -11.62
CA LEU A 141 -0.45 9.28 -12.33
C LEU A 141 -1.01 8.35 -13.42
N THR A 142 -2.08 7.62 -13.12
CA THR A 142 -2.69 6.68 -14.07
C THR A 142 -3.42 7.40 -15.21
N SER A 143 -4.15 8.47 -14.90
CA SER A 143 -4.94 9.20 -15.89
C SER A 143 -4.12 10.26 -16.66
N ASN A 144 -2.99 10.68 -16.09
CA ASN A 144 -2.20 11.86 -16.45
C ASN A 144 -3.03 13.16 -16.42
N LYS A 145 -4.03 13.24 -15.52
CA LYS A 145 -4.95 14.39 -15.36
C LYS A 145 -5.36 14.55 -13.90
N ASN A 146 -5.53 15.78 -13.44
CA ASN A 146 -6.25 16.03 -12.20
C ASN A 146 -7.76 15.98 -12.45
N LEU A 147 -8.41 14.91 -12.00
CA LEU A 147 -9.84 14.65 -12.17
C LEU A 147 -10.60 14.68 -10.82
N LEU A 148 -9.97 15.19 -9.77
CA LEU A 148 -10.54 15.26 -8.45
C LEU A 148 -11.69 16.26 -8.39
N THR A 149 -12.64 15.99 -7.51
CA THR A 149 -13.80 16.87 -7.27
C THR A 149 -13.94 17.16 -5.80
N LEU A 150 -14.34 18.39 -5.46
CA LEU A 150 -14.64 18.75 -4.10
C LEU A 150 -15.79 17.91 -3.54
N THR A 151 -15.61 17.43 -2.31
CA THR A 151 -16.59 16.69 -1.51
C THR A 151 -16.57 17.18 -0.06
N ASN A 152 -17.71 17.10 0.62
CA ASN A 152 -17.83 17.48 2.03
C ASN A 152 -17.47 16.31 2.96
N THR A 153 -16.19 15.95 3.00
CA THR A 153 -15.68 14.73 3.66
C THR A 153 -14.49 15.01 4.59
N LYS A 154 -14.39 16.25 5.10
CA LYS A 154 -13.39 16.61 6.12
C LYS A 154 -13.92 16.17 7.50
N ALA A 155 -13.21 15.23 8.13
CA ALA A 155 -13.47 14.76 9.49
C ALA A 155 -14.84 14.10 9.69
N VAL A 156 -15.15 13.09 8.86
CA VAL A 156 -16.34 12.24 9.00
C VAL A 156 -15.96 10.76 9.03
N ALA A 157 -16.68 9.96 9.80
CA ALA A 157 -16.54 8.51 9.80
C ALA A 157 -17.66 7.90 8.94
N LEU A 158 -17.32 7.01 8.01
CA LEU A 158 -18.27 6.44 7.04
C LEU A 158 -18.20 4.90 7.04
N PRO A 159 -19.28 4.19 6.67
CA PRO A 159 -19.20 2.80 6.28
C PRO A 159 -18.63 2.71 4.86
N LEU A 160 -18.53 1.52 4.27
CA LEU A 160 -18.11 1.30 2.89
C LEU A 160 -19.25 0.66 2.11
N VAL A 161 -19.64 1.29 0.99
CA VAL A 161 -20.60 0.68 0.06
C VAL A 161 -19.82 -0.23 -0.89
N PHE A 162 -19.91 -1.54 -0.67
CA PHE A 162 -19.19 -2.52 -1.50
C PHE A 162 -19.81 -2.64 -2.90
N ALA A 163 -18.96 -2.60 -3.93
CA ALA A 163 -19.35 -2.95 -5.28
C ALA A 163 -19.62 -4.47 -5.40
N PRO A 164 -20.41 -4.92 -6.39
CA PRO A 164 -20.67 -6.35 -6.60
C PRO A 164 -19.37 -7.17 -6.71
N GLY A 165 -19.26 -8.21 -5.87
CA GLY A 165 -18.10 -9.09 -5.82
C GLY A 165 -16.83 -8.48 -5.21
N ALA A 166 -16.88 -7.27 -4.64
CA ALA A 166 -15.73 -6.63 -4.01
C ALA A 166 -15.23 -7.37 -2.76
N GLN A 167 -16.10 -8.04 -2.03
CA GLN A 167 -15.71 -8.87 -0.87
C GLN A 167 -14.78 -10.04 -1.24
N ASN A 168 -14.79 -10.47 -2.51
CA ASN A 168 -13.91 -11.51 -3.04
C ASN A 168 -12.68 -10.93 -3.79
N SER A 169 -12.42 -9.63 -3.68
CA SER A 169 -11.23 -8.95 -4.24
C SER A 169 -9.94 -9.44 -3.61
N ARG A 170 -8.78 -9.09 -4.17
CA ARG A 170 -7.49 -9.46 -3.54
C ARG A 170 -7.38 -8.85 -2.16
N LEU A 171 -7.78 -7.60 -2.01
CA LEU A 171 -7.73 -6.85 -0.75
C LEU A 171 -8.67 -7.43 0.32
N PHE A 172 -9.93 -7.72 -0.02
CA PHE A 172 -10.95 -8.09 0.99
C PHE A 172 -11.14 -9.60 1.20
N LYS A 173 -10.67 -10.48 0.30
CA LYS A 173 -10.98 -11.93 0.37
C LYS A 173 -10.56 -12.62 1.68
N SER A 174 -9.54 -12.11 2.37
CA SER A 174 -9.02 -12.67 3.63
C SER A 174 -9.60 -11.99 4.87
N PHE A 175 -10.45 -10.98 4.72
CA PHE A 175 -11.05 -10.29 5.85
C PHE A 175 -12.12 -11.20 6.50
N PRO A 176 -12.21 -11.21 7.84
CA PRO A 176 -13.28 -11.90 8.55
C PRO A 176 -14.64 -11.39 8.09
N LYS A 177 -15.62 -12.30 7.95
CA LYS A 177 -16.96 -11.95 7.46
C LYS A 177 -17.68 -10.94 8.35
N ASP A 178 -17.49 -11.05 9.66
CA ASP A 178 -18.00 -10.10 10.64
C ASP A 178 -17.37 -8.71 10.47
N LEU A 179 -16.07 -8.64 10.17
CA LEU A 179 -15.40 -7.37 9.89
C LEU A 179 -15.88 -6.75 8.57
N LEU A 180 -16.08 -7.54 7.52
CA LEU A 180 -16.68 -7.07 6.26
C LEU A 180 -18.10 -6.55 6.49
N GLN A 181 -18.87 -7.19 7.37
CA GLN A 181 -20.19 -6.70 7.78
C GLN A 181 -20.07 -5.35 8.48
N SER A 182 -19.21 -5.21 9.49
CA SER A 182 -18.96 -3.93 10.18
C SER A 182 -18.51 -2.84 9.22
N LEU A 183 -17.59 -3.14 8.28
CA LEU A 183 -17.20 -2.19 7.23
C LEU A 183 -18.38 -1.73 6.38
N SER A 184 -19.37 -2.58 6.13
CA SER A 184 -20.53 -2.24 5.30
C SER A 184 -21.63 -1.47 6.03
N SER A 185 -21.72 -1.57 7.36
CA SER A 185 -22.87 -1.04 8.13
C SER A 185 -22.51 -0.06 9.25
N GLU A 186 -21.25 -0.01 9.68
CA GLU A 186 -20.80 0.86 10.77
C GLU A 186 -19.91 2.00 10.24
N ASN A 187 -20.00 3.18 10.86
CA ASN A 187 -19.17 4.33 10.52
C ASN A 187 -17.74 4.16 11.06
N ILE A 188 -16.95 3.27 10.46
CA ILE A 188 -15.64 2.86 10.97
C ILE A 188 -14.45 3.24 10.08
N THR A 189 -14.68 3.99 9.00
CA THR A 189 -13.59 4.49 8.13
C THR A 189 -13.42 6.00 8.27
N SER A 190 -12.25 6.44 8.71
CA SER A 190 -11.91 7.85 8.92
C SER A 190 -11.67 8.59 7.61
N ASN A 191 -12.50 9.59 7.30
CA ASN A 191 -12.36 10.44 6.11
C ASN A 191 -11.93 11.85 6.53
N PHE A 192 -10.79 12.30 6.00
CA PHE A 192 -10.18 13.60 6.29
C PHE A 192 -9.68 14.28 5.00
N HIS A 193 -10.53 14.32 3.98
CA HIS A 193 -10.16 14.83 2.64
C HIS A 193 -11.20 15.82 2.11
N SER A 194 -10.72 16.81 1.35
CA SER A 194 -11.55 17.82 0.68
C SER A 194 -11.88 17.45 -0.77
N TRP A 195 -11.11 16.51 -1.33
CA TRP A 195 -11.11 16.17 -2.74
C TRP A 195 -11.23 14.66 -2.88
N SER A 196 -12.11 14.22 -3.77
CA SER A 196 -12.35 12.81 -4.06
C SER A 196 -12.38 12.54 -5.55
N MET A 197 -12.12 11.29 -5.94
CA MET A 197 -12.39 10.81 -7.29
C MET A 197 -13.86 10.42 -7.43
N SER A 198 -14.67 11.27 -8.07
CA SER A 198 -16.09 10.96 -8.30
C SER A 198 -16.24 9.73 -9.21
N VAL A 199 -17.27 8.94 -8.96
CA VAL A 199 -17.61 7.77 -9.81
C VAL A 199 -17.84 8.19 -11.25
N GLN A 200 -18.42 9.37 -11.46
CA GLN A 200 -18.64 9.95 -12.78
C GLN A 200 -17.33 10.24 -13.52
N ASN A 201 -16.37 10.94 -12.88
CA ASN A 201 -15.09 11.28 -13.51
C ASN A 201 -14.25 10.03 -13.79
N PHE A 202 -14.24 9.08 -12.86
CA PHE A 202 -13.57 7.80 -13.04
C PHE A 202 -14.13 7.03 -14.23
N THR A 203 -15.46 6.89 -14.32
CA THR A 203 -16.12 6.10 -15.37
C THR A 203 -15.94 6.73 -16.76
N ARG A 204 -15.88 8.06 -16.84
CA ARG A 204 -15.60 8.80 -18.09
C ARG A 204 -14.13 8.70 -18.53
N ASN A 205 -13.22 8.36 -17.63
CA ASN A 205 -11.80 8.22 -17.96
C ASN A 205 -11.44 6.77 -18.30
N THR A 206 -11.14 6.52 -19.58
CA THR A 206 -10.84 5.17 -20.07
C THR A 206 -9.58 4.56 -19.47
N LYS A 207 -8.57 5.37 -19.10
CA LYS A 207 -7.34 4.87 -18.47
C LYS A 207 -7.63 4.34 -17.07
N LEU A 208 -8.31 5.13 -16.24
CA LEU A 208 -8.70 4.72 -14.88
C LEU A 208 -9.60 3.48 -14.90
N LYS A 209 -10.65 3.49 -15.72
CA LYS A 209 -11.59 2.37 -15.83
C LYS A 209 -10.93 1.06 -16.28
N ARG A 210 -9.92 1.12 -17.13
CA ARG A 210 -9.16 -0.06 -17.58
C ARG A 210 -8.12 -0.52 -16.55
N PHE A 211 -7.60 0.40 -15.75
CA PHE A 211 -6.53 0.11 -14.81
C PHE A 211 -7.03 -0.39 -13.46
N TYR A 212 -8.09 0.24 -12.91
CA TYR A 212 -8.58 -0.03 -11.57
C TYR A 212 -9.96 -0.70 -11.55
N LYS A 213 -10.10 -1.67 -10.65
CA LYS A 213 -11.35 -2.21 -10.17
C LYS A 213 -11.79 -1.42 -8.94
N VAL A 214 -12.95 -0.78 -9.02
CA VAL A 214 -13.58 -0.15 -7.86
C VAL A 214 -14.09 -1.23 -6.90
N LEU A 215 -13.70 -1.14 -5.64
CA LEU A 215 -14.12 -2.08 -4.60
C LEU A 215 -15.21 -1.47 -3.72
N THR A 216 -15.06 -0.21 -3.34
CA THR A 216 -16.07 0.49 -2.53
C THR A 216 -16.27 1.92 -2.99
N THR A 217 -17.48 2.43 -2.77
CA THR A 217 -17.83 3.84 -2.95
C THR A 217 -18.39 4.42 -1.65
N ASN A 218 -18.48 5.74 -1.61
CA ASN A 218 -19.15 6.52 -0.58
C ASN A 218 -19.83 7.74 -1.19
N THR A 219 -20.66 8.43 -0.41
CA THR A 219 -21.31 9.67 -0.80
C THR A 219 -21.14 10.73 0.28
N ASP A 220 -20.96 11.98 -0.13
CA ASP A 220 -21.01 13.15 0.78
C ASP A 220 -22.44 13.73 0.92
N GLY A 221 -23.44 12.98 0.43
CA GLY A 221 -24.84 13.41 0.32
C GLY A 221 -25.17 14.10 -1.01
N ARG A 222 -24.16 14.45 -1.83
CA ARG A 222 -24.35 15.09 -3.14
C ARG A 222 -23.63 14.36 -4.27
N LYS A 223 -22.40 13.89 -4.02
CA LYS A 223 -21.54 13.22 -4.99
C LYS A 223 -21.12 11.87 -4.47
N GLU A 224 -21.32 10.86 -5.32
CA GLU A 224 -20.72 9.55 -5.10
C GLU A 224 -19.25 9.54 -5.55
N PHE A 225 -18.39 8.99 -4.72
CA PHE A 225 -16.95 8.91 -4.95
C PHE A 225 -16.39 7.53 -4.61
N ILE A 226 -15.28 7.20 -5.24
CA ILE A 226 -14.56 5.94 -5.00
C ILE A 226 -13.83 6.05 -3.68
N SER A 227 -14.06 5.10 -2.78
CA SER A 227 -13.40 5.06 -1.47
C SER A 227 -12.35 3.97 -1.35
N THR A 228 -12.44 2.90 -2.14
CA THR A 228 -11.41 1.84 -2.22
C THR A 228 -11.32 1.28 -3.64
N MET A 229 -10.11 1.08 -4.15
CA MET A 229 -9.86 0.43 -5.44
C MET A 229 -8.58 -0.40 -5.44
N GLU A 230 -8.52 -1.39 -6.33
CA GLU A 230 -7.31 -2.17 -6.62
C GLU A 230 -7.08 -2.23 -8.14
N ALA A 231 -5.83 -2.24 -8.59
CA ALA A 231 -5.56 -2.38 -10.02
C ALA A 231 -5.90 -3.80 -10.52
N TYR A 232 -6.34 -3.96 -11.77
CA TYR A 232 -6.66 -5.28 -12.30
C TYR A 232 -5.43 -6.18 -12.40
N ARG A 233 -4.34 -5.64 -12.98
CA ARG A 233 -3.11 -6.37 -13.29
C ARG A 233 -1.98 -6.13 -12.29
N TYR A 234 -1.80 -4.89 -11.85
CA TYR A 234 -0.70 -4.51 -10.97
C TYR A 234 -1.10 -4.67 -9.50
N PRO A 235 -0.15 -4.94 -8.58
CA PRO A 235 -0.41 -5.00 -7.14
C PRO A 235 -0.51 -3.60 -6.52
N PHE A 236 -1.34 -2.74 -7.12
CA PHE A 236 -1.56 -1.36 -6.68
C PHE A 236 -2.93 -1.27 -6.01
N TYR A 237 -2.94 -0.67 -4.81
CA TYR A 237 -4.09 -0.60 -3.92
C TYR A 237 -4.25 0.83 -3.44
N ALA A 238 -5.49 1.27 -3.28
CA ALA A 238 -5.74 2.62 -2.84
C ALA A 238 -7.02 2.72 -2.00
N VAL A 239 -6.92 3.44 -0.88
CA VAL A 239 -8.02 3.81 0.01
C VAL A 239 -8.08 5.32 0.14
N GLN A 240 -9.26 5.91 -0.05
CA GLN A 240 -9.46 7.36 0.11
C GLN A 240 -9.57 7.74 1.61
N TRP A 241 -9.95 6.78 2.45
CA TRP A 241 -10.03 6.88 3.91
C TRP A 241 -8.70 6.48 4.57
N HIS A 242 -8.57 6.74 5.86
CA HIS A 242 -7.34 6.60 6.64
C HIS A 242 -7.39 5.40 7.60
N PRO A 243 -6.98 4.19 7.18
CA PRO A 243 -6.94 3.04 8.07
C PRO A 243 -5.95 3.21 9.22
N GLU A 244 -4.88 3.99 9.06
CA GLU A 244 -3.83 4.17 10.07
C GLU A 244 -4.29 4.97 11.30
N LYS A 245 -5.37 5.76 11.18
CA LYS A 245 -5.77 6.70 12.23
C LYS A 245 -6.39 6.03 13.45
N SER A 246 -7.28 5.07 13.23
CA SER A 246 -8.08 4.44 14.30
C SER A 246 -7.27 3.90 15.49
N PRO A 247 -6.11 3.26 15.31
CA PRO A 247 -5.29 2.83 16.45
C PRO A 247 -4.22 3.84 16.93
N PHE A 248 -3.90 4.89 16.17
CA PHE A 248 -2.67 5.66 16.39
C PHE A 248 -2.82 7.18 16.49
N GLU A 249 -3.92 7.77 16.03
CA GLU A 249 -4.17 9.21 16.10
C GLU A 249 -5.35 9.52 17.03
N TRP A 250 -5.31 10.63 17.76
CA TRP A 250 -6.24 10.86 18.90
C TRP A 250 -6.85 12.25 18.93
N VAL A 251 -6.75 13.03 17.84
CA VAL A 251 -7.37 14.36 17.81
C VAL A 251 -8.88 14.26 17.95
N ASP A 252 -9.46 15.11 18.80
CA ASP A 252 -10.91 15.17 19.03
C ASP A 252 -11.64 15.78 17.83
N LYS A 253 -11.97 14.94 16.86
CA LYS A 253 -12.73 15.29 15.66
C LYS A 253 -13.76 14.19 15.34
N PRO A 254 -14.96 14.53 14.81
CA PRO A 254 -16.02 13.54 14.56
C PRO A 254 -15.64 12.37 13.64
N GLY A 255 -14.66 12.54 12.75
CA GLY A 255 -14.16 11.49 11.87
C GLY A 255 -13.12 10.56 12.50
N MET A 256 -12.70 10.83 13.74
CA MET A 256 -11.74 10.01 14.47
C MET A 256 -12.48 8.90 15.23
N ILE A 257 -12.37 7.66 14.74
CA ILE A 257 -13.13 6.53 15.26
C ILE A 257 -12.18 5.44 15.80
N HIS A 258 -12.45 5.00 17.04
CA HIS A 258 -11.61 4.07 17.79
C HIS A 258 -12.34 2.77 18.17
N SER A 259 -13.45 2.44 17.49
CA SER A 259 -14.15 1.19 17.75
C SER A 259 -13.23 0.00 17.46
N ILE A 260 -13.48 -1.14 18.13
CA ILE A 260 -12.71 -2.37 17.92
C ILE A 260 -12.74 -2.78 16.43
N SER A 261 -13.90 -2.62 15.77
CA SER A 261 -14.03 -2.90 14.33
C SER A 261 -13.16 -1.98 13.46
N ALA A 262 -13.05 -0.69 13.80
CA ALA A 262 -12.17 0.25 13.10
C ALA A 262 -10.68 -0.10 13.27
N VAL A 263 -10.29 -0.45 14.51
CA VAL A 263 -8.92 -0.92 14.81
C VAL A 263 -8.61 -2.23 14.08
N ARG A 264 -9.56 -3.18 14.03
CA ARG A 264 -9.42 -4.41 13.23
C ARG A 264 -9.29 -4.09 11.74
N ALA A 265 -10.10 -3.19 11.19
CA ALA A 265 -10.00 -2.78 9.80
C ALA A 265 -8.59 -2.26 9.46
N SER A 266 -8.01 -1.43 10.34
CA SER A 266 -6.62 -0.98 10.24
C SER A 266 -5.63 -2.13 10.14
N PHE A 267 -5.69 -3.08 11.09
CA PHE A 267 -4.77 -4.23 11.09
C PHE A 267 -4.92 -5.08 9.82
N TYR A 268 -6.15 -5.37 9.39
CA TYR A 268 -6.36 -6.24 8.22
C TYR A 268 -5.95 -5.58 6.90
N THR A 269 -6.09 -4.27 6.75
CA THR A 269 -5.54 -3.57 5.57
C THR A 269 -4.00 -3.55 5.60
N ALA A 270 -3.38 -3.37 6.77
CA ALA A 270 -1.93 -3.42 6.92
C ALA A 270 -1.40 -4.84 6.62
N SER A 271 -2.00 -5.85 7.25
CA SER A 271 -1.65 -7.26 7.08
C SER A 271 -1.74 -7.68 5.61
N PHE A 272 -2.80 -7.28 4.91
CA PHE A 272 -2.92 -7.50 3.48
C PHE A 272 -1.74 -6.87 2.72
N PHE A 273 -1.46 -5.59 2.90
CA PHE A 273 -0.41 -4.91 2.14
C PHE A 273 0.99 -5.46 2.45
N VAL A 274 1.28 -5.78 3.71
CA VAL A 274 2.54 -6.44 4.08
C VAL A 274 2.66 -7.81 3.41
N SER A 275 1.57 -8.58 3.32
CA SER A 275 1.57 -9.87 2.60
C SER A 275 1.84 -9.73 1.10
N GLU A 276 1.47 -8.60 0.49
CA GLU A 276 1.84 -8.29 -0.90
C GLU A 276 3.33 -7.97 -0.99
N ALA A 277 3.88 -7.20 -0.04
CA ALA A 277 5.30 -6.86 -0.03
C ALA A 277 6.20 -8.10 0.15
N MET A 278 5.76 -9.11 0.91
CA MET A 278 6.47 -10.39 1.05
C MET A 278 6.69 -11.14 -0.27
N LYS A 279 5.98 -10.78 -1.35
CA LYS A 279 6.17 -11.40 -2.68
C LYS A 279 7.34 -10.80 -3.46
N SER A 280 7.78 -9.59 -3.11
CA SER A 280 8.95 -8.94 -3.70
C SER A 280 10.25 -9.59 -3.21
N GLN A 281 11.19 -9.83 -4.11
CA GLN A 281 12.51 -10.40 -3.80
C GLN A 281 13.62 -9.35 -3.63
N HIS A 282 13.25 -8.06 -3.67
CA HIS A 282 14.14 -6.94 -3.42
C HIS A 282 14.77 -7.01 -2.03
N ARG A 283 15.99 -6.50 -1.93
CA ARG A 283 16.78 -6.48 -0.69
C ARG A 283 17.90 -5.48 -0.80
N PHE A 284 18.29 -4.91 0.34
CA PHE A 284 19.49 -4.08 0.41
C PHE A 284 20.75 -4.89 0.03
N PRO A 285 21.76 -4.24 -0.56
CA PRO A 285 23.02 -4.91 -0.92
C PRO A 285 23.74 -5.52 0.29
N THR A 286 23.70 -4.83 1.44
CA THR A 286 24.31 -5.31 2.69
C THR A 286 23.39 -5.05 3.89
N PRO A 287 23.55 -5.81 4.99
CA PRO A 287 22.84 -5.53 6.24
C PRO A 287 23.14 -4.14 6.81
N SER A 288 24.35 -3.59 6.59
CA SER A 288 24.70 -2.24 7.06
C SER A 288 23.97 -1.15 6.29
N ASP A 289 23.77 -1.33 4.99
CA ASP A 289 22.99 -0.39 4.17
C ASP A 289 21.51 -0.39 4.61
N GLU A 290 20.97 -1.58 4.89
CA GLU A 290 19.63 -1.72 5.45
C GLU A 290 19.51 -1.02 6.80
N GLU A 291 20.41 -1.33 7.74
CA GLU A 291 20.41 -0.76 9.09
C GLU A 291 20.37 0.77 9.06
N LYS A 292 21.18 1.41 8.22
CA LYS A 292 21.24 2.88 8.09
C LYS A 292 19.99 3.50 7.46
N ALA A 293 19.29 2.75 6.61
CA ALA A 293 18.11 3.24 5.91
C ALA A 293 16.83 3.18 6.77
N LEU A 294 16.79 2.32 7.80
CA LEU A 294 15.57 2.07 8.57
C LEU A 294 15.11 3.29 9.38
N ILE A 295 13.79 3.37 9.57
CA ILE A 295 13.11 4.39 10.38
C ILE A 295 13.62 4.43 11.84
N TYR A 296 14.23 3.35 12.32
CA TYR A 296 14.79 3.23 13.67
C TYR A 296 15.93 4.21 13.96
N ASN A 297 16.53 4.80 12.93
CA ASN A 297 17.55 5.85 13.09
C ASN A 297 16.95 7.25 13.32
N TYR A 298 15.62 7.38 13.33
CA TYR A 298 14.92 8.64 13.42
C TYR A 298 14.06 8.69 14.67
N ILE A 299 13.95 9.87 15.28
CA ILE A 299 13.16 10.09 16.50
C ILE A 299 11.94 10.94 16.14
N PRO A 300 10.71 10.45 16.38
CA PRO A 300 9.52 11.24 16.10
C PRO A 300 9.38 12.36 17.14
N VAL A 301 8.85 13.49 16.70
CA VAL A 301 8.54 14.64 17.56
C VAL A 301 7.06 14.59 17.93
N PHE A 302 6.77 14.72 19.22
CA PHE A 302 5.40 14.88 19.71
C PHE A 302 4.84 16.24 19.30
N LYS A 303 3.63 16.25 18.75
CA LYS A 303 2.98 17.42 18.14
C LYS A 303 1.87 18.03 18.99
N GLY A 304 1.56 17.43 20.13
CA GLY A 304 0.40 17.81 20.96
C GLY A 304 -0.84 16.98 20.63
N MET A 305 -1.78 16.93 21.58
CA MET A 305 -3.03 16.17 21.46
C MET A 305 -4.03 16.79 20.47
N ASP A 306 -3.92 18.10 20.22
CA ASP A 306 -4.79 18.82 19.28
C ASP A 306 -4.32 18.70 17.83
N SER A 307 -3.16 18.08 17.59
CA SER A 307 -2.62 17.88 16.25
C SER A 307 -3.30 16.71 15.54
N ILE A 308 -3.56 16.85 14.23
CA ILE A 308 -4.11 15.76 13.41
C ILE A 308 -3.19 14.54 13.31
N PHE A 309 -1.90 14.75 13.61
CA PHE A 309 -0.88 13.72 13.76
C PHE A 309 -0.18 13.92 15.10
N ILE A 310 -0.33 12.98 16.04
CA ILE A 310 0.20 13.07 17.40
C ILE A 310 1.74 13.10 17.40
N GLN A 311 2.35 12.43 16.43
CA GLN A 311 3.79 12.35 16.24
C GLN A 311 4.16 12.42 14.76
N ASN A 312 5.19 13.20 14.45
CA ASN A 312 5.78 13.28 13.12
C ASN A 312 7.27 12.95 13.17
N TYR A 313 7.74 12.16 12.22
CA TYR A 313 9.15 12.10 11.87
C TYR A 313 9.46 13.23 10.89
N TYR A 314 10.62 13.87 11.04
CA TYR A 314 11.05 15.00 10.22
C TYR A 314 12.39 14.71 9.55
N PHE A 315 12.58 15.21 8.33
CA PHE A 315 13.73 14.92 7.48
C PHE A 315 14.12 16.15 6.66
N ASP A 316 15.44 16.38 6.49
CA ASP A 316 15.96 17.39 5.54
C ASP A 316 15.80 16.99 4.07
#